data_AF-A0A538N998-F1
#
_entry.id   AF-A0A538N998-F1
#
_cell.length_a   1.000
_cell.length_b   1.000
_cell.length_c   1.000
_cell.angle_alpha   90.00
_cell.angle_beta   90.00
_cell.angle_gamma   90.00
#
_symmetry.space_group_name_H-M   'P 1'
#
loop_
_entity.id
_entity.type
_entity.pdbx_description
1 polymer ?
#
loop_
_entity_poly.entity_id
_entity_poly.type
_entity_poly.pdbx_seq_one_letter_code
_entity_poly.pdbx_strand_id
1 'polypeptide(L)'
;MWGETAPARPPVTCPDCGRTVQAGGKLCPHCGYPLMFEAGARVEEPAMPGYLRKPNTVDATREAEVPGVYAGGQYQGPPQVTAPQQPLGPHCPACGHRNGVRRVRCEVCAAELWPGAAFPVRRQPFPARPPVTSVRRKGIRWGPVLFILAAIAAVVAVYLLAYALG
;
A
#
# COMPACT_ATOMS: atom_id res chain seq x y z
N MET A 1 18.25 -14.73 39.56
CA MET A 1 16.89 -14.96 39.02
C MET A 1 16.26 -13.59 38.83
N TRP A 2 16.49 -12.98 37.66
CA TRP A 2 15.95 -11.67 37.33
C TRP A 2 14.62 -11.90 36.62
N GLY A 3 13.52 -11.55 37.29
CA GLY A 3 12.21 -11.47 36.68
C GLY A 3 11.90 -10.01 36.43
N GLU A 4 12.21 -9.49 35.24
CA GLU A 4 11.67 -8.20 34.80
C GLU A 4 10.13 -8.29 34.73
N THR A 5 9.45 -7.69 35.70
CA THR A 5 8.02 -7.41 35.59
C THR A 5 7.86 -6.21 34.65
N ALA A 6 7.51 -6.48 33.39
CA ALA A 6 7.19 -5.43 32.42
C ALA A 6 6.04 -4.56 32.95
N PRO A 7 6.09 -3.22 32.80
CA PRO A 7 5.02 -2.35 33.28
C PRO A 7 3.71 -2.71 32.57
N ALA A 8 2.68 -3.00 33.35
CA ALA A 8 1.35 -3.31 32.86
C ALA A 8 0.79 -2.10 32.11
N ARG A 9 0.70 -2.21 30.79
CA ARG A 9 0.15 -1.17 29.93
C ARG A 9 -1.38 -1.22 30.04
N PRO A 10 -2.08 -0.08 30.18
CA PRO A 10 -3.52 -0.07 30.40
C PRO A 10 -4.25 -0.73 29.23
N PRO A 11 -5.35 -1.47 29.48
CA PRO A 11 -6.10 -2.13 28.42
C PRO A 11 -6.71 -1.10 27.46
N VAL A 12 -6.73 -1.42 26.17
CA VAL A 12 -7.35 -0.62 25.11
C VAL A 12 -8.56 -1.33 24.54
N THR A 13 -9.55 -0.60 24.06
CA THR A 13 -10.73 -1.18 23.40
C THR A 13 -10.48 -1.29 21.90
N CYS A 14 -10.72 -2.47 21.33
CA CYS A 14 -10.61 -2.68 19.89
C CYS A 14 -11.72 -1.91 19.16
N PRO A 15 -11.41 -1.08 18.15
CA PRO A 15 -12.42 -0.30 17.43
C PRO A 15 -13.30 -1.16 16.52
N ASP A 16 -12.82 -2.32 16.08
CA ASP A 16 -13.55 -3.18 15.15
C ASP A 16 -14.56 -4.09 15.87
N CYS A 17 -14.15 -4.70 16.99
CA CYS A 17 -15.01 -5.63 17.74
C CYS A 17 -15.49 -5.13 19.10
N GLY A 18 -15.07 -3.94 19.53
CA GLY A 18 -15.44 -3.32 20.80
C GLY A 18 -14.85 -3.97 22.06
N ARG A 19 -14.16 -5.12 21.95
CA ARG A 19 -13.63 -5.84 23.10
C ARG A 19 -12.37 -5.19 23.66
N THR A 20 -12.21 -5.26 24.98
CA THR A 20 -10.99 -4.85 25.68
C THR A 20 -9.85 -5.82 25.41
N VAL A 21 -8.69 -5.28 25.04
CA VAL A 21 -7.47 -6.03 24.70
C VAL A 21 -6.29 -5.44 25.46
N GLN A 22 -5.30 -6.27 25.78
CA GLN A 22 -4.08 -5.82 26.43
C GLN A 22 -3.27 -4.92 25.50
N ALA A 23 -2.83 -3.77 25.99
CA ALA A 23 -2.03 -2.85 25.18
C ALA A 23 -0.65 -3.42 24.88
N GLY A 24 -0.20 -3.27 23.63
CA GLY A 24 1.08 -3.79 23.14
C GLY A 24 0.96 -5.00 22.20
N GLY A 25 -0.24 -5.56 22.02
CA GLY A 25 -0.49 -6.55 20.97
C GLY A 25 -0.44 -5.94 19.57
N LYS A 26 0.15 -6.66 18.60
CA LYS A 26 0.16 -6.23 17.19
C LYS A 26 -1.22 -6.38 16.53
N LEU A 27 -1.99 -7.38 16.97
CA LEU A 27 -3.34 -7.71 16.48
C LEU A 27 -4.29 -7.96 17.66
N CYS A 28 -5.58 -7.69 17.45
CA CYS A 28 -6.64 -8.07 18.38
C CYS A 28 -6.82 -9.59 18.40
N PRO A 29 -6.75 -10.27 19.56
CA PRO A 29 -6.93 -11.73 19.65
C PRO A 29 -8.36 -12.19 19.37
N HIS A 30 -9.33 -11.26 19.31
CA HIS A 30 -10.75 -11.61 19.11
C HIS A 30 -11.23 -11.47 17.67
N CYS A 31 -10.67 -10.53 16.89
CA CYS A 31 -11.11 -10.25 15.52
C CYS A 31 -9.97 -10.17 14.49
N GLY A 32 -8.71 -10.11 14.93
CA GLY A 32 -7.56 -9.96 14.04
C GLY A 32 -7.24 -8.53 13.61
N TYR A 33 -7.98 -7.53 14.10
CA TYR A 33 -7.74 -6.13 13.77
C TYR A 33 -6.31 -5.68 14.18
N PRO A 34 -5.53 -5.01 13.29
CA PRO A 34 -4.15 -4.64 13.56
C PRO A 34 -4.02 -3.39 14.46
N LEU A 35 -3.74 -3.59 15.75
CA LEU A 35 -3.67 -2.52 16.77
C LEU A 35 -2.35 -1.74 16.77
N MET A 36 -1.35 -2.20 16.00
CA MET A 36 -0.03 -1.55 15.90
C MET A 36 -0.06 -0.14 15.30
N PHE A 37 -1.14 0.23 14.60
CA PHE A 37 -1.28 1.56 13.98
C PHE A 37 -1.95 2.59 14.88
N GLU A 38 -2.62 2.16 15.96
CA GLU A 38 -3.34 3.04 16.90
C GLU A 38 -2.52 3.41 18.13
N ALA A 39 -1.51 2.61 18.47
CA ALA A 39 -0.62 2.88 19.60
C ALA A 39 0.23 4.16 19.42
N GLY A 40 0.30 4.71 18.20
CA GLY A 40 0.93 6.01 17.90
C GLY A 40 -0.04 7.19 17.87
N ALA A 41 -1.34 6.97 18.09
CA ALA A 41 -2.41 7.97 17.88
C ALA A 41 -2.96 8.57 19.19
N ARG A 42 -2.22 8.50 20.30
CA ARG A 42 -2.32 9.53 21.33
C ARG A 42 -1.11 10.45 21.22
N VAL A 43 -1.10 11.25 20.17
CA VAL A 43 -0.65 12.62 20.33
C VAL A 43 -1.77 13.28 21.12
N GLU A 44 -1.67 13.22 22.44
CA GLU A 44 -2.22 14.31 23.22
C GLU A 44 -1.43 15.50 22.73
N GLU A 45 -2.01 16.26 21.81
CA GLU A 45 -1.43 17.51 21.35
C GLU A 45 -1.25 18.33 22.62
N PRO A 46 -0.01 18.52 23.16
CA PRO A 46 0.12 19.61 24.08
C PRO A 46 -0.23 20.81 23.21
N ALA A 47 -1.35 21.46 23.53
CA ALA A 47 -1.70 22.73 22.95
C ALA A 47 -0.45 23.59 23.09
N MET A 48 0.37 23.69 22.04
CA MET A 48 1.51 24.57 22.05
C MET A 48 0.86 25.94 22.03
N PRO A 49 0.93 26.73 23.11
CA PRO A 49 0.52 28.10 22.98
C PRO A 49 1.47 28.69 21.94
N GLY A 50 0.91 29.17 20.83
CA GLY A 50 1.69 29.94 19.88
C GLY A 50 2.29 31.11 20.66
N TYR A 51 3.56 31.01 21.02
CA TYR A 51 4.25 32.11 21.67
C TYR A 51 4.49 33.14 20.58
N LEU A 52 3.52 34.03 20.39
CA LEU A 52 3.81 35.34 19.83
C LEU A 52 4.77 36.00 20.82
N ARG A 53 6.06 35.89 20.52
CA ARG A 53 7.13 36.40 21.37
C ARG A 53 6.95 37.91 21.46
N LYS A 54 6.41 38.40 22.57
CA LYS A 54 6.34 39.84 22.83
C LYS A 54 7.79 40.35 22.82
N PRO A 55 8.16 41.29 21.93
CA PRO A 55 9.51 41.83 21.93
C PRO A 55 9.80 42.37 23.32
N ASN A 56 10.85 41.85 23.94
CA ASN A 56 11.23 42.24 25.29
C ASN A 56 11.81 43.65 25.20
N THR A 57 11.36 44.57 26.06
CA THR A 57 11.83 45.97 26.08
C THR A 57 13.32 46.12 26.38
N VAL A 58 14.00 45.01 26.71
CA VAL A 58 15.45 44.94 26.89
C VAL A 58 16.17 45.03 25.53
N ASP A 59 15.60 44.45 24.47
CA ASP A 59 16.16 44.51 23.10
C ASP A 59 16.01 45.92 22.50
N ALA A 60 15.09 46.73 23.00
CA ALA A 60 14.92 48.12 22.59
C ALA A 60 16.00 49.08 23.15
N THR A 61 16.84 48.61 24.09
CA THR A 61 17.83 49.46 24.77
C THR A 61 19.28 49.11 24.45
N ARG A 62 19.56 48.17 23.54
CA ARG A 62 20.96 47.80 23.28
C ARG A 62 21.29 47.42 21.85
N GLU A 63 21.17 48.40 20.96
CA GLU A 63 22.12 48.56 19.87
C GLU A 63 22.47 50.05 19.81
N ALA A 64 23.35 50.48 20.72
CA ALA A 64 24.09 51.71 20.47
C ALA A 64 24.87 51.47 19.17
N GLU A 65 24.57 52.28 18.15
CA GLU A 65 25.39 52.45 16.96
C GLU A 65 26.85 52.47 17.38
N VAL A 66 27.59 51.41 17.05
CA VAL A 66 29.03 51.37 17.26
C VAL A 66 29.61 52.34 16.23
N PRO A 67 30.17 53.50 16.63
CA PRO A 67 30.69 54.45 15.66
C PRO A 67 31.99 53.87 15.11
N GLY A 68 31.95 53.50 13.82
CA GLY A 68 33.07 53.50 12.90
C GLY A 68 34.34 52.77 13.33
N VAL A 69 34.42 51.47 13.01
CA VAL A 69 35.70 50.83 12.69
C VAL A 69 35.49 49.76 11.62
N TYR A 70 35.33 50.13 10.34
CA TYR A 70 36.03 49.48 9.22
C TYR A 70 35.74 50.23 7.91
N ALA A 71 36.70 51.04 7.50
CA ALA A 71 36.86 51.39 6.09
C ALA A 71 37.31 50.14 5.32
N GLY A 72 36.62 49.82 4.22
CA GLY A 72 37.22 49.03 3.13
C GLY A 72 36.86 47.54 2.98
N GLY A 73 35.71 47.06 3.48
CA GLY A 73 35.26 45.68 3.23
C GLY A 73 33.95 45.63 2.43
N GLN A 74 33.97 45.08 1.21
CA GLN A 74 32.76 44.75 0.46
C GLN A 74 31.94 43.75 1.29
N TYR A 75 30.76 44.17 1.77
CA TYR A 75 29.85 43.30 2.51
C TYR A 75 29.28 42.25 1.53
N GLN A 76 29.83 41.05 1.54
CA GLN A 76 29.16 39.91 0.92
C GLN A 76 28.08 39.44 1.90
N GLY A 77 26.82 39.59 1.51
CA GLY A 77 25.69 39.10 2.29
C GLY A 77 25.79 37.60 2.60
N PRO A 78 24.96 37.07 3.52
CA PRO A 78 24.99 35.66 3.87
C PRO A 78 24.94 34.80 2.61
N PRO A 79 25.76 33.72 2.52
CA PRO A 79 25.81 32.89 1.33
C PRO A 79 24.40 32.38 1.04
N GLN A 80 23.89 32.74 -0.14
CA GLN A 80 22.60 32.24 -0.62
C GLN A 80 22.73 30.72 -0.70
N VAL A 81 22.11 30.02 0.25
CA VAL A 81 22.06 28.55 0.22
C VAL A 81 21.20 28.21 -0.99
N THR A 82 21.87 27.98 -2.11
CA THR A 82 21.20 27.61 -3.35
C THR A 82 20.66 26.23 -3.10
N ALA A 83 19.36 26.11 -2.79
CA ALA A 83 18.73 24.81 -2.62
C ALA A 83 19.07 23.99 -3.87
N PRO A 84 19.67 22.80 -3.73
CA PRO A 84 20.06 22.00 -4.88
C PRO A 84 18.79 21.76 -5.70
N GLN A 85 18.76 22.31 -6.92
CA GLN A 85 17.65 22.10 -7.84
C GLN A 85 17.51 20.59 -8.01
N GLN A 86 16.45 20.01 -7.43
CA GLN A 86 16.25 18.58 -7.52
C GLN A 86 16.16 18.25 -9.00
N PRO A 87 16.98 17.30 -9.49
CA PRO A 87 16.96 16.96 -10.89
C PRO A 87 15.52 16.64 -11.30
N LEU A 88 15.08 17.20 -12.41
CA LEU A 88 13.72 17.00 -12.91
C LEU A 88 13.69 15.69 -13.71
N GLY A 89 12.62 14.92 -13.57
CA GLY A 89 12.42 13.62 -14.21
C GLY A 89 11.69 13.71 -15.55
N PRO A 90 11.20 12.57 -16.08
CA PRO A 90 10.58 12.50 -17.40
C PRO A 90 9.22 13.20 -17.48
N HIS A 91 8.86 13.60 -18.70
CA HIS A 91 7.52 14.07 -19.03
C HIS A 91 6.57 12.88 -19.19
N CYS A 92 5.33 13.06 -18.72
CA CYS A 92 4.30 12.05 -18.88
C CYS A 92 3.84 11.97 -20.36
N PRO A 93 3.78 10.78 -20.97
CA PRO A 93 3.32 10.63 -22.36
C PRO A 93 1.82 10.89 -22.53
N ALA A 94 1.02 10.81 -21.45
CA ALA A 94 -0.42 11.01 -21.50
C ALA A 94 -0.85 12.47 -21.32
N CYS A 95 -0.24 13.20 -20.38
CA CYS A 95 -0.64 14.58 -20.04
C CYS A 95 0.47 15.63 -20.15
N GLY A 96 1.70 15.24 -20.47
CA GLY A 96 2.85 16.16 -20.60
C GLY A 96 3.47 16.63 -19.28
N HIS A 97 2.84 16.37 -18.13
CA HIS A 97 3.33 16.81 -16.82
C HIS A 97 4.75 16.32 -16.53
N ARG A 98 5.58 17.20 -15.95
CA ARG A 98 6.97 16.91 -15.62
C ARG A 98 7.05 16.34 -14.20
N ASN A 99 7.60 15.13 -14.05
CA ASN A 99 7.62 14.42 -12.77
C ASN A 99 9.01 14.48 -12.13
N GLY A 100 9.13 14.11 -10.85
CA GLY A 100 10.44 13.93 -10.21
C GLY A 100 11.21 12.71 -10.76
N VAL A 101 12.55 12.70 -10.68
CA VAL A 101 13.42 11.68 -11.32
C VAL A 101 13.04 10.24 -11.01
N ARG A 102 12.63 9.96 -9.77
CA ARG A 102 12.34 8.59 -9.31
C ARG A 102 10.87 8.18 -9.44
N ARG A 103 10.02 9.03 -10.03
CA ARG A 103 8.60 8.70 -10.21
C ARG A 103 8.45 7.64 -11.29
N VAL A 104 7.67 6.62 -10.95
CA VAL A 104 7.31 5.51 -11.82
C VAL A 104 5.96 5.77 -12.52
N ARG A 105 5.08 6.51 -11.84
CA ARG A 105 3.77 6.95 -12.34
C ARG A 105 3.66 8.47 -12.29
N CYS A 106 2.89 9.03 -13.21
CA CYS A 106 2.59 10.46 -13.24
C CYS A 106 1.80 10.88 -12.00
N GLU A 107 2.16 11.99 -11.37
CA GLU A 107 1.44 12.49 -10.19
C GLU A 107 0.11 13.18 -10.50
N VAL A 108 -0.13 13.55 -11.76
CA VAL A 108 -1.37 14.19 -12.21
C VAL A 108 -2.37 13.16 -12.73
N CYS A 109 -1.96 12.30 -13.66
CA CYS A 109 -2.87 11.38 -14.35
C CYS A 109 -2.62 9.90 -14.06
N ALA A 110 -1.64 9.56 -13.21
CA ALA A 110 -1.27 8.18 -12.84
C ALA A 110 -0.77 7.26 -13.98
N ALA A 111 -0.61 7.78 -15.21
CA ALA A 111 -0.02 7.05 -16.32
C ALA A 111 1.41 6.58 -16.01
N GLU A 112 1.81 5.45 -16.58
CA GLU A 112 3.15 4.91 -16.41
C GLU A 112 4.15 5.77 -17.17
N LEU A 113 5.20 6.21 -16.46
CA LEU A 113 6.25 7.05 -17.05
C LEU A 113 7.29 6.20 -17.77
N TRP A 114 7.42 4.94 -17.37
CA TRP A 114 8.35 3.98 -17.94
C TRP A 114 7.61 2.66 -18.15
N PRO A 115 7.62 2.09 -19.37
CA PRO A 115 7.00 0.79 -19.64
C PRO A 115 7.57 -0.27 -18.69
N GLY A 116 6.72 -0.83 -17.83
CA GLY A 116 7.11 -1.89 -16.90
C GLY A 116 8.00 -1.47 -15.73
N ALA A 117 8.15 -0.19 -15.39
CA ALA A 117 8.73 0.15 -14.10
C ALA A 117 7.71 0.04 -12.94
N ALA A 118 6.41 0.05 -13.28
CA ALA A 118 5.35 -0.03 -12.31
C ALA A 118 4.98 -1.49 -11.98
N PHE A 119 5.89 -2.23 -11.34
CA PHE A 119 5.57 -3.57 -10.83
C PHE A 119 5.88 -3.75 -9.33
N PRO A 120 5.08 -4.57 -8.61
CA PRO A 120 3.80 -5.11 -9.04
C PRO A 120 2.66 -4.13 -8.71
N VAL A 121 1.59 -4.20 -9.51
CA VAL A 121 0.24 -3.77 -9.14
C VAL A 121 0.00 -4.16 -7.68
N ARG A 122 -0.42 -3.21 -6.84
CA ARG A 122 -0.86 -3.47 -5.45
C ARG A 122 -1.61 -4.81 -5.45
N ARG A 123 -1.14 -5.78 -4.65
CA ARG A 123 -1.85 -7.03 -4.42
C ARG A 123 -3.32 -6.67 -4.19
N GLN A 124 -4.20 -7.14 -5.08
CA GLN A 124 -5.63 -7.07 -4.81
C GLN A 124 -5.86 -7.70 -3.43
N PRO A 125 -6.63 -7.08 -2.52
CA PRO A 125 -7.06 -7.76 -1.30
C PRO A 125 -7.78 -9.05 -1.72
N PHE A 126 -7.21 -10.20 -1.36
CA PHE A 126 -7.85 -11.50 -1.56
C PHE A 126 -8.90 -11.71 -0.46
N PRO A 127 -9.99 -12.46 -0.69
CA PRO A 127 -10.30 -13.25 -1.88
C PRO A 127 -11.30 -12.62 -2.82
N ALA A 128 -11.01 -12.65 -4.12
CA ALA A 128 -11.83 -13.40 -5.06
C ALA A 128 -11.19 -13.34 -6.45
N ARG A 129 -10.24 -14.23 -6.71
CA ARG A 129 -10.29 -14.88 -8.02
C ARG A 129 -11.26 -16.05 -7.85
N PRO A 130 -12.41 -16.10 -8.56
CA PRO A 130 -13.08 -17.38 -8.72
C PRO A 130 -12.06 -18.37 -9.31
N PRO A 131 -12.14 -19.66 -8.97
CA PRO A 131 -11.21 -20.63 -9.52
C PRO A 131 -11.23 -20.48 -11.04
N VAL A 132 -10.06 -20.26 -11.64
CA VAL A 132 -9.88 -20.56 -13.05
C VAL A 132 -10.19 -22.03 -13.18
N THR A 133 -11.45 -22.35 -13.50
CA THR A 133 -11.81 -23.65 -14.00
C THR A 133 -11.12 -23.72 -15.35
N SER A 134 -9.84 -24.11 -15.32
CA SER A 134 -9.29 -24.81 -16.46
C SER A 134 -10.26 -25.98 -16.63
N VAL A 135 -11.15 -25.86 -17.61
CA VAL A 135 -11.91 -27.00 -18.09
C VAL A 135 -10.84 -27.91 -18.65
N ARG A 136 -10.28 -28.75 -17.77
CA ARG A 136 -9.45 -29.88 -18.17
C ARG A 136 -10.39 -30.66 -19.07
N ARG A 137 -10.23 -30.50 -20.38
CA ARG A 137 -10.92 -31.31 -21.38
C ARG A 137 -10.48 -32.74 -21.08
N LYS A 138 -11.26 -33.44 -20.26
CA LYS A 138 -11.06 -34.85 -19.98
C LYS A 138 -11.28 -35.49 -21.35
N GLY A 139 -10.19 -35.91 -21.99
CA GLY A 139 -10.26 -36.61 -23.27
C GLY A 139 -11.34 -37.67 -23.17
N ILE A 140 -12.20 -37.73 -24.18
CA ILE A 140 -13.30 -38.70 -24.23
C ILE A 140 -12.71 -40.08 -23.95
N ARG A 141 -13.20 -40.73 -22.89
CA ARG A 141 -12.84 -42.11 -22.60
C ARG A 141 -13.57 -42.96 -23.62
N TRP A 142 -12.85 -43.50 -24.60
CA TRP A 142 -13.41 -44.31 -25.67
C TRP A 142 -14.00 -45.64 -25.19
N GLY A 143 -13.56 -46.16 -24.02
CA GLY A 143 -14.08 -47.40 -23.43
C GLY A 143 -15.61 -47.45 -23.30
N PRO A 144 -16.27 -46.55 -22.55
CA PRO A 144 -17.74 -46.54 -22.44
C PRO A 144 -18.45 -46.29 -23.77
N VAL A 145 -17.85 -45.48 -24.66
CA VAL A 145 -18.43 -45.22 -26.00
C VAL A 145 -18.48 -46.51 -26.83
N LEU A 146 -17.38 -47.27 -26.85
CA LEU A 146 -17.32 -48.55 -27.55
C LEU A 146 -18.28 -49.59 -26.95
N PHE A 147 -18.42 -49.62 -25.61
CA PHE A 147 -19.35 -50.53 -24.95
C PHE A 147 -20.82 -50.24 -25.33
N ILE A 148 -21.21 -48.96 -25.34
CA ILE A 148 -22.56 -48.54 -25.75
C ILE A 148 -22.80 -48.89 -27.23
N LEU A 149 -21.84 -48.59 -28.12
CA LEU A 149 -21.96 -48.92 -29.54
C LEU A 149 -22.09 -50.43 -29.78
N ALA A 150 -21.34 -51.26 -29.06
CA ALA A 150 -21.44 -52.71 -29.15
C ALA A 150 -22.82 -53.22 -28.70
N ALA A 151 -23.37 -52.66 -27.60
CA ALA A 151 -24.71 -53.00 -27.14
C ALA A 151 -25.79 -52.62 -28.16
N ILE A 152 -25.71 -51.43 -28.75
CA ILE A 152 -26.64 -50.99 -29.82
C ILE A 152 -26.53 -51.93 -31.03
N ALA A 153 -25.31 -52.25 -31.47
CA ALA A 153 -25.09 -53.16 -32.60
C ALA A 153 -25.70 -54.55 -32.34
N ALA A 154 -25.59 -55.08 -31.11
CA ALA A 154 -26.19 -56.35 -30.73
C ALA A 154 -27.72 -56.31 -30.81
N VAL A 155 -28.36 -55.24 -30.31
CA VAL A 155 -29.82 -55.06 -30.39
C VAL A 155 -30.28 -54.97 -31.85
N VAL A 156 -29.57 -54.20 -32.68
CA VAL A 156 -29.86 -54.08 -34.11
C VAL A 156 -29.71 -55.42 -34.82
N ALA A 157 -28.66 -56.19 -34.51
CA ALA A 157 -28.46 -57.52 -35.08
C ALA A 157 -29.60 -58.48 -34.71
N VAL A 158 -30.05 -58.48 -33.45
CA VAL A 158 -31.21 -59.29 -33.00
C VAL A 158 -32.47 -58.85 -33.73
N TYR A 159 -32.71 -57.55 -33.88
CA TYR A 159 -33.86 -57.02 -34.60
C TYR A 159 -33.86 -57.44 -36.08
N LEU A 160 -32.71 -57.33 -36.76
CA LEU A 160 -32.57 -57.74 -38.15
C LEU A 160 -32.72 -59.25 -38.34
N LEU A 161 -32.22 -60.06 -37.40
CA LEU A 161 -32.43 -61.51 -37.39
C LEU A 161 -33.91 -61.86 -37.20
N ALA A 162 -34.60 -61.19 -36.27
CA ALA A 162 -36.04 -61.37 -36.07
C ALA A 162 -36.83 -60.99 -37.32
N TYR A 163 -36.44 -59.91 -38.01
CA TYR A 163 -37.06 -59.49 -39.27
C TYR A 163 -36.79 -60.45 -40.43
N ALA A 164 -35.61 -61.07 -40.48
CA ALA A 164 -35.25 -62.02 -41.54
C ALA A 164 -35.86 -63.42 -41.35
N LEU A 165 -36.20 -63.78 -40.10
CA LEU A 165 -36.74 -65.09 -39.72
C LEU A 165 -38.26 -65.09 -39.51
N GLY A 166 -38.91 -63.93 -39.45
CA GLY A 166 -40.37 -63.76 -39.32
C GLY A 166 -41.00 -63.37 -40.64
#